data_AF-A0A2C9A6P9-F1
#
_entry.id   AF-A0A2C9A6P9-F1
#
_cell.length_a   1.000
_cell.length_b   1.000
_cell.length_c   1.000
_cell.angle_alpha   90.00
_cell.angle_beta   90.00
_cell.angle_gamma   90.00
#
_symmetry.space_group_name_H-M   'P 1'
#
loop_
_entity.id
_entity.type
_entity.pdbx_description
1 polymer ?
#
loop_
_entity_poly.entity_id
_entity_poly.type
_entity_poly.pdbx_seq_one_letter_code
_entity_poly.pdbx_strand_id
1 'polypeptide(L)'
;MRALMEENGVRILGAEAFDYFKSWINPVVRELAPIMPGAKPSEIAKMCVPEVTAGDVRNALTLMVQAGLLQLRPDGSYVQTNKGLSGDPALVAGAMHAMQKQLTLLAADALDGVAREDRNISGLTFGVDEKTLWHLSEELDLFRQKVKDILSKVENYDRVYRLNLHLFPLSKAKEGKNENQG
;
A
#
# COMPACT_ATOMS: atom_id res chain seq x y z
N MET A 1 1.69 10.51 19.79
CA MET A 1 1.25 9.85 18.54
C MET A 1 2.14 8.65 18.19
N ARG A 2 3.47 8.82 18.06
CA ARG A 2 4.40 7.71 17.78
C ARG A 2 4.33 6.53 18.79
N ALA A 3 4.37 6.81 20.09
CA ALA A 3 4.23 5.78 21.13
C ALA A 3 2.89 5.03 21.07
N LEU A 4 1.78 5.73 20.75
CA LEU A 4 0.45 5.15 20.61
C LEU A 4 0.33 4.22 19.37
N MET A 5 1.10 4.51 18.31
CA MET A 5 1.16 3.65 17.12
C MET A 5 1.98 2.39 17.38
N GLU A 6 3.08 2.51 18.13
CA GLU A 6 3.92 1.37 18.54
C GLU A 6 3.17 0.43 19.50
N GLU A 7 2.38 0.97 20.45
CA GLU A 7 1.49 0.17 21.32
C GLU A 7 0.44 -0.65 20.55
N ASN A 8 -0.01 -0.18 19.39
CA ASN A 8 -0.95 -0.88 18.51
C ASN A 8 -0.26 -1.82 17.49
N GLY A 9 1.05 -2.07 17.63
CA GLY A 9 1.81 -2.95 16.75
C GLY A 9 2.11 -2.35 15.37
N VAL A 10 1.98 -1.02 15.21
CA VAL A 10 2.36 -0.28 14.00
C VAL A 10 3.77 0.28 14.17
N ARG A 11 4.70 -0.13 13.31
CA ARG A 11 6.08 0.37 13.33
C ARG A 11 6.23 1.59 12.43
N ILE A 12 6.85 2.65 12.95
CA ILE A 12 7.32 3.79 12.16
C ILE A 12 8.72 3.49 11.62
N LEU A 13 8.89 3.52 10.30
CA LEU A 13 10.16 3.23 9.65
C LEU A 13 11.00 4.50 9.44
N GLY A 14 12.31 4.40 9.66
CA GLY A 14 13.30 5.46 9.47
C GLY A 14 13.91 5.44 8.06
N ALA A 15 15.23 5.29 7.95
CA ALA A 15 15.89 5.19 6.65
C ALA A 15 15.50 3.91 5.87
N GLU A 16 15.20 2.83 6.59
CA GLU A 16 14.74 1.54 6.04
C GLU A 16 13.40 1.67 5.33
N ALA A 17 12.62 2.68 5.69
CA ALA A 17 11.36 3.02 5.04
C ALA A 17 11.57 3.36 3.56
N PHE A 18 12.68 4.03 3.23
CA PHE A 18 12.97 4.46 1.88
C PHE A 18 13.08 3.25 0.95
N ASP A 19 13.86 2.24 1.33
CA ASP A 19 14.04 1.03 0.53
C ASP A 19 12.77 0.18 0.48
N TYR A 20 12.01 0.12 1.57
CA TYR A 20 10.72 -0.57 1.60
C TYR A 20 9.74 0.05 0.58
N PHE A 21 9.66 1.37 0.49
CA PHE A 21 8.76 2.06 -0.43
C PHE A 21 9.30 2.18 -1.87
N LYS A 22 10.52 1.72 -2.19
CA LYS A 22 11.01 1.78 -3.59
C LYS A 22 10.28 0.85 -4.56
N SER A 23 9.70 -0.23 -4.06
CA SER A 23 9.12 -1.28 -4.87
C SER A 23 7.80 -1.78 -4.29
N TRP A 24 6.77 -1.88 -5.12
CA TRP A 24 5.50 -2.53 -4.77
C TRP A 24 5.67 -4.00 -4.37
N ILE A 25 6.76 -4.64 -4.79
CA ILE A 25 7.06 -6.04 -4.46
C ILE A 25 7.26 -6.21 -2.95
N ASN A 26 7.83 -5.20 -2.29
CA ASN A 26 8.12 -5.27 -0.86
C ASN A 26 6.86 -5.48 -0.01
N PRO A 27 5.80 -4.64 -0.10
CA PRO A 27 4.58 -4.91 0.67
C PRO A 27 3.92 -6.24 0.30
N VAL A 28 3.99 -6.69 -0.96
CA VAL A 28 3.38 -7.97 -1.36
C VAL A 28 4.13 -9.16 -0.77
N VAL A 29 5.46 -9.18 -0.87
CA VAL A 29 6.30 -10.25 -0.30
C VAL A 29 6.21 -10.29 1.23
N ARG A 30 6.03 -9.14 1.89
CA ARG A 30 5.83 -9.05 3.35
C ARG A 30 4.59 -9.81 3.81
N GLU A 31 3.52 -9.77 3.02
CA GLU A 31 2.28 -10.48 3.33
C GLU A 31 2.33 -11.94 2.87
N LEU A 32 2.92 -12.24 1.71
CA LEU A 32 2.97 -13.61 1.16
C LEU A 32 3.91 -14.55 1.94
N ALA A 33 5.09 -14.09 2.34
CA ALA A 33 6.10 -14.98 2.93
C ALA A 33 5.62 -15.71 4.21
N PRO A 34 4.87 -15.06 5.14
CA PRO A 34 4.31 -15.75 6.31
C PRO A 34 3.28 -16.83 6.01
N ILE A 35 2.54 -16.71 4.90
CA ILE A 35 1.47 -17.66 4.53
C ILE A 35 1.97 -18.74 3.55
N MET A 36 3.27 -18.74 3.25
CA MET A 36 3.93 -19.71 2.38
C MET A 36 5.14 -20.35 3.09
N PRO A 37 4.95 -21.05 4.23
CA PRO A 37 6.05 -21.62 5.00
C PRO A 37 6.87 -22.60 4.17
N GLY A 38 8.20 -22.42 4.17
CA GLY A 38 9.13 -23.27 3.41
C GLY A 38 9.18 -23.01 1.90
N ALA A 39 8.41 -22.06 1.38
CA ALA A 39 8.42 -21.74 -0.04
C ALA A 39 9.74 -21.09 -0.47
N LYS A 40 10.24 -21.52 -1.63
CA LYS A 40 11.38 -20.92 -2.30
C LYS A 40 10.99 -19.55 -2.86
N PRO A 41 11.96 -18.64 -3.06
CA PRO A 41 11.69 -17.34 -3.70
C PRO A 41 11.00 -17.44 -5.06
N SER A 42 11.26 -18.50 -5.83
CA SER A 42 10.60 -18.76 -7.12
C SER A 42 9.12 -19.14 -6.98
N GLU A 43 8.72 -19.74 -5.87
CA GLU A 43 7.32 -20.11 -5.62
C GLU A 43 6.53 -18.89 -5.15
N ILE A 44 7.10 -18.07 -4.27
CA ILE A 44 6.51 -16.78 -3.88
C ILE A 44 6.38 -15.85 -5.11
N ALA A 45 7.39 -15.83 -5.98
CA ALA A 45 7.39 -14.99 -7.18
C ALA A 45 6.21 -15.27 -8.12
N LYS A 46 5.85 -16.55 -8.28
CA LYS A 46 4.69 -17.00 -9.06
C LYS A 46 3.34 -16.63 -8.46
N MET A 47 3.30 -16.36 -7.17
CA MET A 47 2.08 -15.93 -6.47
C MET A 47 1.85 -14.42 -6.58
N CYS A 48 2.87 -13.65 -6.95
CA CYS A 48 2.71 -12.23 -7.23
C CYS A 48 1.88 -12.04 -8.50
N VAL A 49 1.05 -11.00 -8.51
CA VAL A 49 0.31 -10.57 -9.69
C VAL A 49 0.60 -9.09 -9.93
N PRO A 50 1.29 -8.73 -11.03
CA PRO A 50 1.89 -9.61 -12.02
C PRO A 50 3.04 -10.47 -11.45
N GLU A 51 3.36 -11.58 -12.12
CA GLU A 51 4.48 -12.44 -11.73
C GLU A 51 5.79 -11.63 -11.75
N VAL A 52 6.62 -11.84 -10.73
CA VAL A 52 7.93 -11.18 -10.60
C VAL A 52 9.06 -12.20 -10.69
N THR A 53 10.32 -11.77 -10.65
CA THR A 53 11.43 -12.73 -10.67
C THR A 53 11.74 -13.27 -9.27
N ALA A 54 12.29 -14.47 -9.20
CA ALA A 54 12.82 -15.02 -7.94
C ALA A 54 13.95 -14.14 -7.35
N GLY A 55 14.65 -13.36 -8.19
CA GLY A 55 15.65 -12.39 -7.76
C GLY A 55 15.03 -11.23 -6.99
N ASP A 56 13.92 -10.67 -7.50
CA ASP A 56 13.19 -9.59 -6.84
C ASP A 56 12.70 -10.02 -5.46
N VAL A 57 12.13 -11.23 -5.37
CA VAL A 57 11.67 -11.78 -4.09
C VAL A 57 12.83 -11.99 -3.11
N ARG A 58 13.97 -12.53 -3.55
CA ARG A 58 15.16 -12.67 -2.68
C ARG A 58 15.62 -11.32 -2.13
N ASN A 59 15.65 -10.29 -2.98
CA ASN A 59 16.04 -8.95 -2.58
C ASN A 59 15.06 -8.38 -1.55
N ALA A 60 13.75 -8.54 -1.79
CA ALA A 60 12.70 -8.09 -0.88
C ALA A 60 12.76 -8.80 0.49
N LEU A 61 12.91 -10.13 0.51
CA LEU A 61 13.05 -10.91 1.75
C LEU A 61 14.29 -10.49 2.54
N THR A 62 15.43 -10.31 1.86
CA THR A 62 16.69 -9.87 2.48
C THR A 62 16.51 -8.50 3.13
N LEU A 63 15.94 -7.54 2.39
CA LEU A 63 15.64 -6.21 2.88
C LEU A 63 14.75 -6.26 4.12
N MET A 64 13.67 -7.05 4.09
CA MET A 64 12.74 -7.14 5.21
C MET A 64 13.34 -7.75 6.46
N VAL A 65 14.19 -8.77 6.32
CA VAL A 65 14.89 -9.35 7.48
C VAL A 65 15.89 -8.35 8.06
N GLN A 66 16.66 -7.66 7.21
CA GLN A 66 17.61 -6.64 7.66
C GLN A 66 16.93 -5.45 8.33
N ALA A 67 15.78 -5.00 7.79
CA ALA A 67 14.97 -3.95 8.38
C ALA A 67 14.21 -4.42 9.65
N GLY A 68 14.24 -5.72 9.98
CA GLY A 68 13.51 -6.31 11.09
C GLY A 68 11.99 -6.25 10.90
N LEU A 69 11.52 -6.30 9.65
CA LEU A 69 10.11 -6.35 9.24
C LEU A 69 9.58 -7.78 9.14
N LEU A 70 10.48 -8.70 8.77
CA LEU A 70 10.26 -10.14 8.83
C LEU A 70 11.34 -10.78 9.70
N GLN A 71 10.98 -11.88 10.36
CA GLN A 71 11.92 -12.76 11.05
C GLN A 71 11.91 -14.12 10.34
N LEU A 72 13.09 -14.59 9.94
CA LEU A 72 13.28 -15.96 9.47
C LEU A 72 13.39 -16.90 10.67
N ARG A 73 12.53 -17.92 10.72
CA ARG A 73 12.52 -18.95 11.77
C ARG A 73 13.45 -20.11 11.43
N PRO A 74 13.85 -20.92 12.43
CA PRO A 74 14.73 -22.08 12.20
C PRO A 74 14.18 -23.12 11.22
N ASP A 75 12.85 -23.20 11.10
CA ASP A 75 12.14 -24.10 10.16
C ASP A 75 12.08 -23.54 8.72
N GLY A 76 12.68 -22.37 8.46
CA GLY A 76 12.68 -21.72 7.15
C GLY A 76 11.43 -20.90 6.85
N SER A 77 10.47 -20.81 7.78
CA SER A 77 9.30 -19.94 7.62
C SER A 77 9.61 -18.48 7.99
N TYR A 78 8.84 -17.55 7.43
CA TYR A 78 8.93 -16.13 7.80
C TYR A 78 7.76 -15.74 8.69
N VAL A 79 7.98 -14.82 9.62
CA VAL A 79 6.88 -14.15 10.34
C VAL A 79 7.06 -12.65 10.39
N GLN A 80 5.94 -11.93 10.35
CA GLN A 80 5.94 -10.48 10.52
C GLN A 80 6.27 -10.14 11.97
N THR A 81 7.11 -9.12 12.15
CA THR A 81 7.49 -8.61 13.47
C THR A 81 6.57 -7.48 13.96
N ASN A 82 5.64 -7.04 13.12
CA ASN A 82 4.70 -5.95 13.38
C ASN A 82 3.41 -6.18 12.59
N LYS A 83 2.29 -5.65 13.10
CA LYS A 83 0.97 -5.78 12.45
C LYS A 83 0.77 -4.77 11.33
N GLY A 84 1.44 -3.63 11.38
CA GLY A 84 1.33 -2.60 10.36
C GLY A 84 2.59 -1.75 10.25
N LEU A 85 2.70 -1.04 9.13
CA LEU A 85 3.80 -0.13 8.83
C LEU A 85 3.28 1.25 8.48
N SER A 86 3.96 2.26 9.02
CA SER A 86 3.77 3.66 8.62
C SER A 86 5.13 4.26 8.30
N GLY A 87 5.22 5.01 7.19
CA GLY A 87 6.38 5.85 6.91
C GLY A 87 6.23 7.19 7.61
N ASP A 88 7.34 7.80 8.03
CA ASP A 88 7.37 9.22 8.35
C ASP A 88 7.26 10.02 7.03
N PRO A 89 6.16 10.78 6.81
CA PRO A 89 5.95 11.50 5.56
C PRO A 89 7.10 12.42 5.17
N ALA A 90 7.81 13.01 6.15
CA ALA A 90 8.93 13.91 5.89
C ALA A 90 10.16 13.19 5.30
N LEU A 91 10.34 11.90 5.63
CA LEU A 91 11.51 11.12 5.24
C LEU A 91 11.27 10.29 3.97
N VAL A 92 10.03 9.93 3.67
CA VAL A 92 9.72 8.98 2.58
C VAL A 92 8.80 9.49 1.48
N ALA A 93 8.40 10.77 1.50
CA ALA A 93 7.47 11.32 0.51
C ALA A 93 7.81 10.94 -0.94
N GLY A 94 9.08 11.04 -1.34
CA GLY A 94 9.53 10.69 -2.69
C GLY A 94 9.37 9.21 -3.02
N ALA A 95 9.78 8.30 -2.13
CA ALA A 95 9.64 6.86 -2.33
C ALA A 95 8.17 6.43 -2.28
N MET A 96 7.38 6.97 -1.35
CA MET A 96 5.94 6.73 -1.29
C MET A 96 5.23 7.16 -2.57
N HIS A 97 5.56 8.33 -3.11
CA HIS A 97 5.01 8.81 -4.37
C HIS A 97 5.38 7.90 -5.54
N ALA A 98 6.63 7.45 -5.62
CA ALA A 98 7.07 6.49 -6.63
C ALA A 98 6.29 5.16 -6.54
N MET A 99 6.09 4.63 -5.33
CA MET A 99 5.29 3.42 -5.10
C MET A 99 3.83 3.62 -5.48
N GLN A 100 3.22 4.75 -5.11
CA GLN A 100 1.84 5.08 -5.50
C GLN A 100 1.68 5.04 -7.01
N LYS A 101 2.64 5.60 -7.77
CA LYS A 101 2.64 5.52 -9.23
C LYS A 101 2.71 4.07 -9.73
N GLN A 102 3.60 3.24 -9.18
CA GLN A 102 3.69 1.81 -9.53
C GLN A 102 2.35 1.10 -9.30
N LEU A 103 1.76 1.28 -8.11
CA LEU A 103 0.49 0.64 -7.72
C LEU A 103 -0.70 1.12 -8.56
N THR A 104 -0.70 2.37 -9.01
CA THR A 104 -1.72 2.87 -9.95
C THR A 104 -1.61 2.23 -11.32
N LEU A 105 -0.38 2.03 -11.82
CA LEU A 105 -0.16 1.31 -13.07
C LEU A 105 -0.60 -0.16 -12.96
N LEU A 106 -0.29 -0.83 -11.84
CA LEU A 106 -0.78 -2.19 -11.59
C LEU A 106 -2.31 -2.26 -11.54
N ALA A 107 -2.97 -1.26 -10.96
CA ALA A 107 -4.43 -1.19 -10.97
C ALA A 107 -4.99 -0.97 -12.39
N ALA A 108 -4.28 -0.22 -13.24
CA ALA A 108 -4.64 -0.07 -14.65
C ALA A 108 -4.48 -1.41 -15.39
N ASP A 109 -3.34 -2.09 -15.24
CA ASP A 109 -3.07 -3.39 -15.89
C ASP A 109 -4.07 -4.48 -15.42
N ALA A 110 -4.54 -4.41 -14.18
CA ALA A 110 -5.54 -5.34 -13.64
C ALA A 110 -6.91 -5.26 -14.36
N LEU A 111 -7.21 -4.16 -15.06
CA LEU A 111 -8.42 -4.07 -15.88
C LEU A 111 -8.42 -5.10 -17.02
N ASP A 112 -7.24 -5.44 -17.53
CA ASP A 112 -7.05 -6.40 -18.63
C ASP A 112 -6.63 -7.79 -18.11
N GLY A 113 -5.82 -7.85 -17.04
CA GLY A 113 -5.16 -9.08 -16.59
C GLY A 113 -5.82 -9.85 -15.43
N VAL A 114 -6.78 -9.27 -14.71
CA VAL A 114 -7.47 -9.91 -13.58
C VAL A 114 -8.94 -10.10 -13.94
N ALA A 115 -9.60 -11.20 -13.56
CA ALA A 115 -11.03 -11.42 -13.84
C ALA A 115 -11.93 -10.35 -13.17
N ARG A 116 -13.14 -10.12 -13.69
CA ARG A 116 -14.01 -9.01 -13.22
C ARG A 116 -14.48 -9.26 -11.79
N GLU A 117 -14.65 -10.51 -11.43
CA GLU A 117 -15.11 -11.00 -10.15
C GLU A 117 -14.01 -10.87 -9.07
N ASP A 118 -12.75 -10.89 -9.50
CA ASP A 118 -11.56 -10.84 -8.63
C ASP A 118 -10.97 -9.42 -8.49
N ARG A 119 -11.48 -8.44 -9.27
CA ARG A 119 -11.08 -7.03 -9.20
C ARG A 119 -12.23 -6.12 -8.79
N ASN A 120 -11.97 -5.19 -7.88
CA ASN A 120 -12.92 -4.13 -7.55
C ASN A 120 -12.32 -2.76 -7.91
N ILE A 121 -12.56 -2.36 -9.16
CA ILE A 121 -12.16 -1.04 -9.68
C ILE A 121 -13.43 -0.32 -10.09
N SER A 122 -13.79 0.68 -9.30
CA SER A 122 -14.97 1.52 -9.51
C SER A 122 -14.59 3.00 -9.45
N GLY A 123 -15.29 3.83 -10.19
CA GLY A 123 -15.06 5.28 -10.20
C GLY A 123 -16.35 6.06 -10.43
N LEU A 124 -16.32 7.33 -10.03
CA LEU A 124 -17.38 8.30 -10.26
C LEU A 124 -16.74 9.62 -10.72
N THR A 125 -17.30 10.25 -11.74
CA THR A 125 -16.90 11.59 -12.19
C THR A 125 -17.99 12.58 -11.79
N PHE A 126 -17.63 13.64 -11.07
CA PHE A 126 -18.58 14.59 -10.51
C PHE A 126 -17.99 16.01 -10.44
N GLY A 127 -18.86 17.02 -10.51
CA GLY A 127 -18.51 18.39 -10.19
C GLY A 127 -18.67 18.64 -8.69
N VAL A 128 -17.77 19.42 -8.10
CA VAL A 128 -17.68 19.60 -6.65
C VAL A 128 -17.11 20.98 -6.33
N ASP A 129 -17.58 21.61 -5.26
CA ASP A 129 -16.96 22.83 -4.72
C ASP A 129 -15.80 22.49 -3.77
N GLU A 130 -15.00 23.49 -3.38
CA GLU A 130 -13.83 23.26 -2.53
C GLU A 130 -14.22 22.65 -1.18
N LYS A 131 -15.28 23.17 -0.53
CA LYS A 131 -15.75 22.68 0.77
C LYS A 131 -16.11 21.19 0.71
N THR A 132 -16.84 20.79 -0.32
CA THR A 132 -17.24 19.40 -0.51
C THR A 132 -16.03 18.53 -0.86
N LEU A 133 -15.03 19.06 -1.59
CA LEU A 133 -13.78 18.35 -1.84
C LEU A 133 -13.00 18.06 -0.54
N TRP A 134 -12.93 19.05 0.38
CA TRP A 134 -12.34 18.87 1.71
C TRP A 134 -13.08 17.78 2.50
N HIS A 135 -14.40 17.88 2.56
CA HIS A 135 -15.22 16.90 3.27
C HIS A 135 -15.09 15.48 2.69
N LEU A 136 -15.07 15.32 1.37
CA LEU A 136 -14.84 14.02 0.73
C LEU A 136 -13.44 13.47 1.05
N SER A 137 -12.43 14.32 1.16
CA SER A 137 -11.09 13.90 1.57
C SER A 137 -11.07 13.37 3.01
N GLU A 138 -11.81 14.02 3.93
CA GLU A 138 -11.98 13.52 5.30
C GLU A 138 -12.72 12.18 5.36
N GLU A 139 -13.78 12.01 4.57
CA GLU A 139 -14.51 10.73 4.48
C GLU A 139 -13.63 9.59 3.94
N LEU A 140 -12.76 9.87 2.97
CA LEU A 140 -11.76 8.90 2.52
C LEU A 140 -10.79 8.52 3.65
N ASP A 141 -10.39 9.47 4.49
CA ASP A 141 -9.53 9.22 5.65
C ASP A 141 -10.23 8.35 6.69
N LEU A 142 -11.48 8.66 7.01
CA LEU A 142 -12.31 7.87 7.92
C LEU A 142 -12.51 6.44 7.39
N PHE A 143 -12.77 6.30 6.09
CA PHE A 143 -12.88 4.97 5.48
C PHE A 143 -11.58 4.19 5.56
N ARG A 144 -10.42 4.83 5.35
CA ARG A 144 -9.10 4.17 5.54
C ARG A 144 -8.92 3.68 6.97
N GLN A 145 -9.32 4.45 7.98
CA GLN A 145 -9.27 3.99 9.38
C GLN A 145 -10.20 2.81 9.62
N LYS A 146 -11.43 2.87 9.11
CA LYS A 146 -12.39 1.75 9.19
C LYS A 146 -11.83 0.47 8.57
N VAL A 147 -11.18 0.56 7.41
CA VAL A 147 -10.52 -0.59 6.77
C VAL A 147 -9.40 -1.14 7.65
N LYS A 148 -8.55 -0.29 8.22
CA LYS A 148 -7.50 -0.73 9.17
C LYS A 148 -8.10 -1.47 10.37
N ASP A 149 -9.21 -0.99 10.91
CA ASP A 149 -9.89 -1.64 12.03
C ASP A 149 -10.43 -3.02 11.66
N ILE A 150 -10.98 -3.17 10.44
CA ILE A 150 -11.41 -4.47 9.90
C ILE A 150 -10.21 -5.42 9.78
N LEU A 151 -9.12 -4.95 9.15
CA LEU A 151 -7.92 -5.75 8.92
C LEU A 151 -7.19 -6.11 10.22
N SER A 152 -7.25 -5.28 11.26
CA SER A 152 -6.63 -5.53 12.56
C SER A 152 -7.17 -6.78 13.28
N LYS A 153 -8.37 -7.23 12.88
CA LYS A 153 -9.07 -8.40 13.42
C LYS A 153 -8.83 -9.67 12.61
N VAL A 154 -8.09 -9.58 11.50
CA VAL A 154 -7.74 -10.75 10.67
C VAL A 154 -6.60 -11.51 11.35
N GLU A 155 -6.87 -12.75 11.76
CA GLU A 155 -5.87 -13.63 12.36
C GLU A 155 -5.16 -14.52 11.32
N ASN A 156 -5.91 -14.96 10.30
CA ASN A 156 -5.41 -15.81 9.22
C ASN A 156 -5.87 -15.25 7.87
N TYR A 157 -5.00 -15.30 6.86
CA TYR A 157 -5.28 -14.84 5.51
C TYR A 157 -4.59 -15.74 4.48
N ASP A 158 -5.14 -15.83 3.27
CA ASP A 158 -4.67 -16.72 2.20
C ASP A 158 -4.35 -15.99 0.90
N ARG A 159 -4.59 -14.67 0.86
CA ARG A 159 -4.47 -13.83 -0.34
C ARG A 159 -4.10 -12.40 0.04
N VAL A 160 -3.44 -11.71 -0.88
CA VAL A 160 -2.96 -10.34 -0.68
C VAL A 160 -3.65 -9.42 -1.67
N TYR A 161 -4.35 -8.40 -1.16
CA TYR A 161 -5.05 -7.41 -1.98
C TYR A 161 -4.49 -6.03 -1.72
N ARG A 162 -4.44 -5.21 -2.77
CA ARG A 162 -4.20 -3.79 -2.66
C ARG A 162 -5.50 -3.01 -2.84
N LEU A 163 -5.85 -2.21 -1.82
CA LEU A 163 -6.89 -1.19 -1.94
C LEU A 163 -6.22 0.17 -2.18
N ASN A 164 -6.58 0.81 -3.29
CA ASN A 164 -6.20 2.19 -3.60
C ASN A 164 -7.45 3.08 -3.58
N LEU A 165 -7.36 4.25 -2.96
CA LEU A 165 -8.39 5.28 -2.99
C LEU A 165 -7.77 6.52 -3.62
N HIS A 166 -8.25 6.89 -4.80
CA HIS A 166 -7.70 8.00 -5.58
C HIS A 166 -8.77 9.06 -5.78
N LEU A 167 -8.53 10.25 -5.20
CA LEU A 167 -9.30 11.45 -5.46
C LEU A 167 -8.33 12.48 -6.05
N PHE A 168 -8.56 12.86 -7.29
CA PHE A 168 -7.65 13.72 -8.04
C PHE A 168 -8.44 14.62 -9.00
N PRO A 169 -7.93 15.82 -9.33
CA PRO A 169 -8.61 16.71 -10.25
C PRO A 169 -8.55 16.16 -11.68
N LEU A 170 -9.70 16.20 -12.36
CA LEU A 170 -9.84 15.94 -13.81
C LEU A 170 -10.02 17.22 -14.64
N SER A 171 -10.01 18.37 -13.97
CA SER A 171 -10.07 19.69 -14.57
C SER A 171 -9.31 20.69 -13.70
N LYS A 172 -8.97 21.85 -14.26
CA LYS A 172 -8.51 22.99 -13.46
C LYS A 172 -9.68 23.60 -12.68
N ALA A 173 -9.37 24.31 -11.60
CA ALA A 173 -10.35 25.21 -10.99
C ALA A 173 -10.75 26.27 -12.02
N LYS A 174 -12.03 26.63 -12.06
CA LYS A 174 -12.50 27.73 -12.91
C LYS A 174 -11.92 29.03 -12.36
N GLU A 175 -11.27 29.82 -13.21
CA GLU A 175 -10.86 31.17 -12.85
C GLU A 175 -12.11 31.94 -12.41
N GLY A 176 -12.10 32.46 -11.18
CA GLY A 176 -13.13 33.38 -10.73
C GLY A 176 -13.11 34.57 -11.69
N LYS A 177 -14.27 34.94 -12.25
CA LYS A 177 -14.37 36.24 -12.91
C LYS A 177 -14.03 37.27 -11.83
N ASN A 178 -12.87 37.92 -11.95
CA ASN A 178 -12.63 39.16 -11.24
C ASN A 178 -13.68 40.15 -11.76
N GLU A 179 -14.80 40.26 -11.06
CA GLU A 179 -15.68 41.42 -11.14
C GLU A 179 -14.96 42.61 -10.49
N ASN A 180 -13.91 43.11 -11.15
CA ASN A 180 -13.66 44.55 -11.15
C ASN A 180 -14.53 45.06 -12.30
N GLN A 181 -15.79 45.44 -12.08
CA GLN A 181 -16.22 46.75 -11.55
C GLN A 181 -15.40 47.91 -12.12
N GLY A 182 -16.01 48.61 -13.09
CA GLY A 182 -15.72 50.02 -13.43
C GLY A 182 -14.75 50.23 -14.56
#